data_AF-A0A2T0V394-F1
#
_entry.id   AF-A0A2T0V394-F1
#
_cell.length_a   1.000
_cell.length_b   1.000
_cell.length_c   1.000
_cell.angle_alpha   90.00
_cell.angle_beta   90.00
_cell.angle_gamma   90.00
#
_symmetry.space_group_name_H-M   'P 1'
#
loop_
_entity.id
_entity.type
_entity.pdbx_description
1 polymer ?
#
loop_
_entity_poly.entity_id
_entity_poly.type
_entity_poly.pdbx_seq_one_letter_code
_entity_poly.pdbx_strand_id
1 'polypeptide(L)'
;MIAFLILAHTDPVHLRRLVHALQPHDVFVHVDAKTNMDSSWDGIDATFVENRVPVYWAGFSMVEATKLLLRASLDKGIEYERLVLISGSCYPIKPMAELSALFAQDPELNYIRYVSMENAGHLPTLIDRRYFRDGILPANLTARYEPLRRLERFTRKVIETAARPLRHPRLRHFTPFHGSAYWAITRECASWVMDVVDSPFGKELDGYYRRVFASDEQYFHSIVGNSPFASNATGIMPYEGRGTYRAANLHLIDPTLAKWFEISDLERISESKKYFVRKVRTGDSTTLLDTIDESF
;
A
#
# COMPACT_ATOMS: atom_id res chain seq x y z
N MET A 1 -15.38 11.05 -9.35
CA MET A 1 -14.99 9.65 -9.66
C MET A 1 -13.72 9.33 -8.91
N ILE A 2 -13.58 8.11 -8.39
CA ILE A 2 -12.42 7.65 -7.61
C ILE A 2 -11.54 6.77 -8.51
N ALA A 3 -10.23 6.80 -8.31
CA ALA A 3 -9.30 5.81 -8.86
C ALA A 3 -8.81 4.89 -7.73
N PHE A 4 -9.10 3.60 -7.82
CA PHE A 4 -8.57 2.60 -6.91
C PHE A 4 -7.26 2.04 -7.44
N LEU A 5 -6.22 2.09 -6.60
CA LEU A 5 -4.89 1.58 -6.89
C LEU A 5 -4.73 0.27 -6.11
N ILE A 6 -4.67 -0.87 -6.81
CA ILE A 6 -4.67 -2.18 -6.18
C ILE A 6 -3.31 -2.86 -6.37
N LEU A 7 -2.66 -3.16 -5.24
CA LEU A 7 -1.53 -4.09 -5.19
C LEU A 7 -2.04 -5.52 -5.01
N ALA A 8 -1.92 -6.36 -6.05
CA ALA A 8 -2.37 -7.74 -6.08
C ALA A 8 -1.19 -8.71 -6.29
N HIS A 9 -1.33 -9.95 -5.79
CA HIS A 9 -0.32 -11.00 -6.00
C HIS A 9 -0.94 -12.41 -6.11
N THR A 10 -2.24 -12.56 -5.87
CA THR A 10 -2.95 -13.84 -5.88
C THR A 10 -4.46 -13.61 -5.97
N ASP A 11 -5.22 -14.70 -6.03
CA ASP A 11 -6.68 -14.77 -5.90
C ASP A 11 -7.45 -13.90 -6.91
N PRO A 12 -7.37 -14.23 -8.22
CA PRO A 12 -8.08 -13.49 -9.26
C PRO A 12 -9.60 -13.58 -9.14
N VAL A 13 -10.12 -14.62 -8.48
CA VAL A 13 -11.57 -14.76 -8.19
C VAL A 13 -12.02 -13.65 -7.24
N HIS A 14 -11.32 -13.47 -6.12
CA HIS A 14 -11.62 -12.37 -5.19
C HIS A 14 -11.33 -11.00 -5.82
N LEU A 15 -10.26 -10.86 -6.58
CA LEU A 15 -9.96 -9.60 -7.27
C LEU A 15 -11.09 -9.18 -8.22
N ARG A 16 -11.67 -10.12 -8.99
CA ARG A 16 -12.83 -9.84 -9.86
C ARG A 16 -14.01 -9.32 -9.06
N ARG A 17 -14.31 -9.97 -7.92
CA ARG A 17 -15.39 -9.56 -7.02
C ARG A 17 -15.14 -8.16 -6.46
N LEU A 18 -13.91 -7.90 -5.99
CA LEU A 18 -13.48 -6.59 -5.51
C LEU A 18 -13.66 -5.51 -6.58
N VAL A 19 -13.18 -5.74 -7.81
CA VAL A 19 -13.32 -4.79 -8.92
C VAL A 19 -14.79 -4.47 -9.20
N HIS A 20 -15.66 -5.48 -9.19
CA HIS A 20 -17.10 -5.29 -9.35
C HIS A 20 -17.71 -4.44 -8.22
N ALA A 21 -17.34 -4.72 -6.96
CA ALA A 21 -17.84 -3.99 -5.79
C ALA A 21 -17.36 -2.52 -5.73
N LEU A 22 -16.33 -2.15 -6.50
CA LEU A 22 -15.81 -0.78 -6.58
C LEU A 22 -16.46 0.05 -7.71
N GLN A 23 -17.33 -0.55 -8.53
CA GLN A 23 -18.06 0.18 -9.57
C GLN A 23 -18.90 1.33 -8.95
N PRO A 24 -19.06 2.47 -9.66
CA PRO A 24 -18.66 2.75 -11.04
C PRO A 24 -17.26 3.42 -11.14
N HIS A 25 -16.36 3.17 -10.19
CA HIS A 25 -15.05 3.80 -10.12
C HIS A 25 -13.99 3.05 -10.95
N ASP A 26 -12.95 3.77 -11.34
CA ASP A 26 -11.85 3.18 -12.10
C ASP A 26 -10.92 2.39 -11.19
N VAL A 27 -10.46 1.25 -11.70
CA VAL A 27 -9.54 0.36 -10.97
C VAL A 27 -8.26 0.16 -11.77
N PHE A 28 -7.13 0.41 -11.13
CA PHE A 28 -5.78 0.15 -11.62
C PHE A 28 -5.17 -0.96 -10.80
N VAL A 29 -4.63 -1.98 -11.47
CA VAL A 29 -4.09 -3.17 -10.79
C VAL A 29 -2.63 -3.35 -11.16
N HIS A 30 -1.77 -3.40 -10.15
CA HIS A 30 -0.43 -3.96 -10.27
C HIS A 30 -0.46 -5.38 -9.72
N VAL A 31 -0.12 -6.34 -10.57
CA VAL A 31 0.09 -7.73 -10.16
C VAL A 31 1.58 -7.93 -9.95
N ASP A 32 1.97 -8.50 -8.81
CA ASP A 32 3.36 -8.88 -8.53
C ASP A 32 3.97 -9.66 -9.72
N ALA A 33 5.16 -9.26 -10.20
CA ALA A 33 5.79 -9.90 -11.35
C ALA A 33 6.16 -11.38 -11.10
N LYS A 34 6.19 -11.82 -9.84
CA LYS A 34 6.38 -13.25 -9.49
C LYS A 34 5.11 -14.07 -9.71
N THR A 35 3.95 -13.44 -9.87
CA THR A 35 2.67 -14.11 -10.07
C THR A 35 2.52 -14.49 -11.54
N ASN A 36 2.25 -15.77 -11.77
CA ASN A 36 1.85 -16.27 -13.08
C ASN A 36 0.42 -15.82 -13.37
N MET A 37 0.24 -15.03 -14.42
CA MET A 37 -1.09 -14.60 -14.86
C MET A 37 -1.57 -15.56 -15.94
N ASP A 38 -2.31 -16.59 -15.53
CA ASP A 38 -3.01 -17.50 -16.42
C ASP A 38 -4.41 -16.95 -16.80
N SER A 39 -5.23 -17.77 -17.46
CA SER A 39 -6.55 -17.36 -17.94
C SER A 39 -7.55 -16.98 -16.84
N SER A 40 -7.26 -17.26 -15.56
CA SER A 40 -8.14 -16.86 -14.46
C SER A 40 -8.18 -15.33 -14.24
N TRP A 41 -7.18 -14.61 -14.74
CA TRP A 41 -7.09 -13.16 -14.70
C TRP A 41 -7.86 -12.47 -15.84
N ASP A 42 -8.23 -13.21 -16.89
CA ASP A 42 -8.84 -12.66 -18.10
C ASP A 42 -10.23 -12.07 -17.81
N GLY A 43 -10.55 -10.94 -18.44
CA GLY A 43 -11.86 -10.29 -18.33
C GLY A 43 -12.16 -9.68 -16.95
N ILE A 44 -11.18 -9.50 -16.07
CA ILE A 44 -11.31 -8.62 -14.90
C ILE A 44 -11.35 -7.17 -15.42
N ASP A 45 -12.42 -6.44 -15.13
CA ASP A 45 -12.67 -5.09 -15.65
C ASP A 45 -11.83 -4.03 -14.92
N ALA A 46 -10.52 -4.06 -15.16
CA ALA A 46 -9.56 -3.15 -14.56
C ALA A 46 -8.42 -2.83 -15.52
N THR A 47 -7.77 -1.69 -15.31
CA THR A 47 -6.55 -1.32 -16.03
C THR A 47 -5.34 -1.99 -15.38
N PHE A 48 -4.79 -3.02 -16.00
CA PHE A 48 -3.59 -3.70 -15.51
C PHE A 48 -2.33 -2.93 -15.91
N VAL A 49 -1.44 -2.71 -14.94
CA VAL A 49 -0.12 -2.12 -15.17
C VAL A 49 0.77 -3.15 -15.86
N GLU A 50 1.23 -2.83 -17.08
CA GLU A 50 2.06 -3.73 -17.90
C GLU A 50 3.46 -3.96 -17.30
N ASN A 51 4.09 -2.90 -16.78
CA ASN A 51 5.45 -2.91 -16.23
C ASN A 51 5.49 -3.51 -14.81
N ARG A 52 5.11 -4.77 -14.66
CA ARG A 52 5.07 -5.46 -13.37
C ARG A 52 6.47 -5.55 -12.76
N VAL A 53 6.57 -5.30 -11.46
CA VAL A 53 7.82 -5.44 -10.67
C VAL A 53 7.67 -6.56 -9.66
N PRO A 54 8.74 -7.33 -9.35
CA PRO A 54 8.68 -8.37 -8.34
C PRO A 54 8.60 -7.72 -6.95
N VAL A 55 7.52 -8.00 -6.21
CA VAL A 55 7.24 -7.32 -4.95
C VAL A 55 7.73 -8.12 -3.75
N TYR A 56 8.52 -7.53 -2.87
CA TYR A 56 9.06 -8.17 -1.67
C TYR A 56 8.48 -7.52 -0.42
N TRP A 57 8.00 -8.35 0.51
CA TRP A 57 7.36 -7.85 1.73
C TRP A 57 8.35 -7.04 2.59
N ALA A 58 7.89 -5.84 2.98
CA ALA A 58 8.65 -4.81 3.66
C ALA A 58 9.85 -4.25 2.87
N GLY A 59 9.89 -4.48 1.55
CA GLY A 59 10.91 -3.95 0.64
C GLY A 59 10.44 -2.72 -0.14
N PHE A 60 11.37 -2.09 -0.87
CA PHE A 60 11.11 -0.88 -1.63
C PHE A 60 10.36 -1.16 -2.93
N SER A 61 10.40 -2.39 -3.43
CA SER A 61 9.56 -2.87 -4.53
C SER A 61 8.05 -2.63 -4.34
N MET A 62 7.55 -2.57 -3.09
CA MET A 62 6.18 -2.14 -2.81
C MET A 62 5.94 -0.67 -3.21
N VAL A 63 6.90 0.21 -2.91
CA VAL A 63 6.85 1.63 -3.31
C VAL A 63 6.93 1.76 -4.82
N GLU A 64 7.81 1.00 -5.47
CA GLU A 64 7.93 0.98 -6.94
C GLU A 64 6.62 0.56 -7.62
N ALA A 65 5.96 -0.49 -7.12
CA ALA A 65 4.65 -0.90 -7.61
C ALA A 65 3.58 0.19 -7.43
N THR A 66 3.55 0.87 -6.28
CA THR A 66 2.62 1.98 -6.03
C THR A 66 2.89 3.19 -6.92
N LYS A 67 4.16 3.52 -7.21
CA LYS A 67 4.51 4.60 -8.16
C LYS A 67 3.98 4.31 -9.56
N LEU A 68 4.05 3.05 -10.01
CA LEU A 68 3.51 2.64 -11.30
C LEU A 68 1.98 2.79 -11.35
N LEU A 69 1.29 2.42 -10.27
CA LEU A 69 -0.16 2.61 -10.14
C LEU A 69 -0.54 4.09 -10.18
N LEU A 70 0.17 4.94 -9.42
CA LEU A 70 -0.03 6.39 -9.42
C LEU A 70 0.14 6.95 -10.84
N ARG A 71 1.25 6.63 -11.51
CA ARG A 71 1.51 7.07 -12.88
C ARG A 71 0.42 6.62 -13.85
N ALA A 72 0.06 5.33 -13.84
CA ALA A 72 -1.00 4.81 -14.71
C ALA A 72 -2.34 5.52 -14.50
N SER A 73 -2.68 5.84 -13.24
CA SER A 73 -3.92 6.56 -12.94
C SER A 73 -3.90 8.03 -13.37
N LEU A 74 -2.79 8.74 -13.16
CA LEU A 74 -2.66 10.15 -13.57
C LEU A 74 -2.59 10.29 -15.09
N ASP A 75 -1.93 9.36 -15.78
CA ASP A 75 -1.77 9.35 -17.24
C ASP A 75 -3.08 9.06 -17.99
N LYS A 76 -4.10 8.51 -17.31
CA LYS A 76 -5.43 8.28 -17.93
C LYS A 76 -6.15 9.58 -18.29
N GLY A 77 -5.71 10.72 -17.76
CA GLY A 77 -6.27 12.04 -18.09
C GLY A 77 -7.66 12.31 -17.53
N ILE A 78 -8.11 11.50 -16.57
CA ILE A 78 -9.36 11.71 -15.83
C ILE A 78 -9.06 12.55 -14.57
N GLU A 79 -9.90 13.55 -14.34
CA GLU A 79 -9.89 14.36 -13.11
C GLU A 79 -10.54 13.57 -11.97
N TYR A 80 -9.77 12.65 -11.38
CA TYR A 80 -10.20 11.91 -10.20
C TYR A 80 -10.26 12.81 -8.99
N GLU A 81 -11.31 12.63 -8.19
CA GLU A 81 -11.44 13.30 -6.90
C GLU A 81 -10.43 12.73 -5.89
N ARG A 82 -10.26 11.40 -5.91
CA ARG A 82 -9.36 10.66 -5.03
C ARG A 82 -8.66 9.53 -5.73
N LEU A 83 -7.41 9.30 -5.31
CA LEU A 83 -6.66 8.09 -5.57
C LEU A 83 -6.57 7.30 -4.25
N VAL A 84 -7.08 6.07 -4.25
CA VAL A 84 -7.21 5.24 -3.05
C VAL A 84 -6.35 3.99 -3.19
N LEU A 85 -5.31 3.88 -2.38
CA LEU A 85 -4.44 2.70 -2.35
C LEU A 85 -5.05 1.61 -1.46
N ILE A 86 -5.32 0.46 -2.06
CA ILE A 86 -5.79 -0.77 -1.39
C ILE A 86 -4.96 -1.98 -1.82
N SER A 87 -5.13 -3.11 -1.14
CA SER A 87 -4.55 -4.38 -1.59
C SER A 87 -5.62 -5.27 -2.20
N GLY A 88 -5.20 -6.26 -3.00
CA GLY A 88 -6.10 -7.29 -3.52
C GLY A 88 -6.80 -8.12 -2.44
N SER A 89 -6.42 -8.02 -1.16
CA SER A 89 -7.13 -8.67 -0.04
C SER A 89 -8.00 -7.71 0.77
N CYS A 90 -8.26 -6.51 0.25
CA CYS A 90 -9.25 -5.59 0.82
C CYS A 90 -10.64 -5.88 0.24
N TYR A 91 -11.69 -5.40 0.90
CA TYR A 91 -13.05 -5.39 0.36
C TYR A 91 -13.87 -4.26 0.97
N PRO A 92 -14.72 -3.56 0.19
CA PRO A 92 -15.59 -2.54 0.72
C PRO A 92 -16.64 -3.16 1.66
N ILE A 93 -16.93 -2.46 2.76
CA ILE A 93 -17.95 -2.88 3.74
C ILE A 93 -19.08 -1.85 3.86
N LYS A 94 -19.12 -0.92 2.91
CA LYS A 94 -20.11 0.14 2.78
C LYS A 94 -20.34 0.45 1.29
N PRO A 95 -21.51 0.99 0.90
CA PRO A 95 -21.79 1.41 -0.46
C PRO A 95 -20.75 2.41 -0.99
N MET A 96 -20.35 2.28 -2.27
CA MET A 96 -19.43 3.24 -2.91
C MET A 96 -19.99 4.68 -2.95
N ALA A 97 -21.32 4.83 -2.95
CA ALA A 97 -21.97 6.12 -2.83
C ALA A 97 -21.66 6.81 -1.49
N GLU A 98 -21.56 6.07 -0.38
CA GLU A 98 -21.18 6.65 0.92
C GLU A 98 -19.72 7.12 0.91
N LEU A 99 -18.82 6.35 0.29
CA LEU A 99 -17.42 6.74 0.17
C LEU A 99 -17.27 7.99 -0.70
N SER A 100 -18.02 8.08 -1.81
CA SER A 100 -18.06 9.28 -2.65
C SER A 100 -18.61 10.48 -1.87
N ALA A 101 -19.67 10.29 -1.09
CA ALA A 101 -20.22 11.35 -0.24
C ALA A 101 -19.24 11.80 0.85
N LEU A 102 -18.47 10.89 1.44
CA LEU A 102 -17.41 11.23 2.39
C LEU A 102 -16.37 12.16 1.76
N PHE A 103 -15.89 11.83 0.57
CA PHE A 103 -14.87 12.62 -0.11
C PHE A 103 -15.40 13.99 -0.56
N ALA A 104 -16.66 14.06 -0.97
CA ALA A 104 -17.31 15.30 -1.36
C ALA A 104 -17.53 16.28 -0.18
N GLN A 105 -17.55 15.81 1.07
CA GLN A 105 -17.67 16.68 2.26
C GLN A 105 -16.45 17.58 2.46
N ASP A 106 -15.26 17.07 2.16
CA ASP A 106 -14.01 17.82 2.22
C ASP A 106 -13.12 17.42 1.03
N PRO A 107 -13.28 18.11 -0.12
CA PRO A 107 -12.57 17.77 -1.35
C PRO A 107 -11.05 17.88 -1.23
N GLU A 108 -10.53 18.69 -0.30
CA GLU A 108 -9.10 18.94 -0.15
C GLU A 108 -8.41 17.98 0.84
N LEU A 109 -9.17 17.33 1.74
CA LEU A 109 -8.62 16.56 2.86
C LEU A 109 -7.97 15.23 2.47
N ASN A 110 -6.66 15.09 2.56
CA ASN A 110 -5.92 13.86 2.31
C ASN A 110 -6.01 12.87 3.49
N TYR A 111 -6.59 11.69 3.27
CA TYR A 111 -6.66 10.60 4.25
C TYR A 111 -5.35 9.82 4.30
N ILE A 112 -4.35 10.41 4.94
CA ILE A 112 -3.04 9.82 5.18
C ILE A 112 -2.56 10.24 6.58
N ARG A 113 -2.61 9.30 7.53
CA ARG A 113 -2.18 9.54 8.92
C ARG A 113 -0.79 9.02 9.12
N TYR A 114 -0.01 9.74 9.91
CA TYR A 114 1.36 9.36 10.18
C TYR A 114 1.87 9.86 11.52
N VAL A 115 2.90 9.20 12.03
CA VAL A 115 3.64 9.58 13.22
C VAL A 115 5.05 10.03 12.82
N SER A 116 5.57 11.08 13.45
CA SER A 116 6.99 11.44 13.27
C SER A 116 7.87 10.35 13.84
N MET A 117 8.86 9.90 13.05
CA MET A 117 9.75 8.83 13.48
C MET A 117 10.88 9.32 14.38
N GLU A 118 11.12 10.64 14.48
CA GLU A 118 12.30 11.17 15.17
C GLU A 118 12.29 10.93 16.69
N ASN A 119 11.11 10.77 17.31
CA ASN A 119 10.96 10.58 18.76
C ASN A 119 9.94 9.49 19.14
N ALA A 120 9.60 8.58 18.23
CA ALA A 120 8.50 7.63 18.41
C ALA A 120 8.98 6.19 18.71
N GLY A 121 9.34 5.93 19.96
CA GLY A 121 9.58 4.57 20.48
C GLY A 121 10.55 3.75 19.63
N HIS A 122 10.04 2.69 18.99
CA HIS A 122 10.87 1.77 18.18
C HIS A 122 11.07 2.23 16.73
N LEU A 123 10.31 3.22 16.26
CA LEU A 123 10.32 3.65 14.85
C LEU A 123 11.67 4.15 14.34
N PRO A 124 12.49 4.89 15.12
CA PRO A 124 13.85 5.23 14.69
C PRO A 124 14.67 4.03 14.22
N THR A 125 14.46 2.83 14.82
CA THR A 125 15.23 1.64 14.46
C THR A 125 14.94 1.12 13.05
N LEU A 126 13.77 1.44 12.49
CA LEU A 126 13.37 1.05 11.14
C LEU A 126 14.13 1.84 10.06
N ILE A 127 14.59 3.05 10.40
CA ILE A 127 15.30 3.96 9.50
C ILE A 127 16.79 4.10 9.81
N ASP A 128 17.22 3.83 11.04
CA ASP A 128 18.64 3.96 11.44
C ASP A 128 19.50 2.77 11.00
N ARG A 129 18.87 1.65 10.60
CA ARG A 129 19.52 0.42 10.13
C ARG A 129 19.35 0.23 8.62
N ARG A 130 20.29 -0.48 8.00
CA ARG A 130 20.22 -0.87 6.59
C ARG A 130 19.56 -2.23 6.44
N TYR A 131 18.44 -2.26 5.74
CA TYR A 131 17.69 -3.48 5.43
C TYR A 131 17.81 -3.82 3.95
N PHE A 132 17.95 -5.11 3.63
CA PHE A 132 18.09 -5.61 2.26
C PHE A 132 16.96 -6.60 1.97
N ARG A 133 15.76 -6.06 1.73
CA ARG A 133 14.52 -6.84 1.61
C ARG A 133 14.18 -7.26 0.19
N ASP A 134 14.50 -6.41 -0.79
CA ASP A 134 14.25 -6.70 -2.20
C ASP A 134 15.15 -7.82 -2.75
N GLY A 135 14.73 -8.40 -3.87
CA GLY A 135 15.55 -9.31 -4.67
C GLY A 135 16.90 -8.71 -5.06
N ILE A 136 17.98 -9.47 -4.92
CA ILE A 136 19.30 -9.13 -5.49
C ILE A 136 19.40 -9.69 -6.91
N LEU A 137 18.85 -10.89 -7.12
CA LEU A 137 18.87 -11.57 -8.41
C LEU A 137 17.52 -11.41 -9.13
N PRO A 138 17.48 -11.50 -10.47
CA PRO A 138 16.23 -11.48 -11.22
C PRO A 138 15.22 -12.50 -10.68
N ALA A 139 13.99 -12.05 -10.42
CA ALA A 139 12.97 -12.88 -9.78
C ALA A 139 12.60 -14.12 -10.62
N ASN A 140 12.61 -14.00 -11.95
CA ASN A 140 12.40 -15.11 -12.87
C ASN A 140 13.49 -16.20 -12.76
N LEU A 141 14.74 -15.82 -12.51
CA LEU A 141 15.85 -16.75 -12.34
C LEU A 141 15.74 -17.48 -11.00
N THR A 142 15.44 -16.76 -9.92
CA THR A 142 15.30 -17.37 -8.59
C THR A 142 14.03 -18.20 -8.44
N ALA A 143 12.97 -17.92 -9.19
CA ALA A 143 11.78 -18.75 -9.26
C ALA A 143 12.04 -20.11 -9.94
N ARG A 144 12.93 -20.16 -10.94
CA ARG A 144 13.25 -21.38 -11.69
C ARG A 144 14.21 -22.31 -10.95
N TYR A 145 15.07 -21.77 -10.09
CA TYR A 145 16.16 -22.53 -9.46
C TYR A 145 16.19 -22.33 -7.94
N GLU A 146 15.63 -23.28 -7.20
CA GLU A 146 15.57 -23.26 -5.74
C GLU A 146 16.96 -23.11 -5.05
N PRO A 147 18.06 -23.71 -5.54
CA PRO A 147 19.39 -23.47 -4.96
C PRO A 147 19.82 -22.00 -5.05
N LEU A 148 19.56 -21.32 -6.17
CA LEU A 148 19.87 -19.89 -6.33
C LEU A 148 19.03 -19.04 -5.38
N ARG A 149 17.75 -19.37 -5.19
CA ARG A 149 16.87 -18.68 -4.23
C ARG A 149 17.37 -18.82 -2.77
N ARG A 150 17.88 -20.01 -2.40
CA ARG A 150 18.51 -20.22 -1.07
C ARG A 150 19.79 -19.42 -0.93
N LEU A 151 20.66 -19.46 -1.94
CA LEU A 151 21.90 -18.69 -1.95
C LEU A 151 21.61 -17.20 -1.79
N GLU A 152 20.69 -16.66 -2.58
CA GLU A 152 20.30 -15.25 -2.52
C GLU A 152 19.75 -14.85 -1.13
N ARG A 153 18.89 -15.69 -0.52
CA ARG A 153 18.41 -15.48 0.86
C ARG A 153 19.57 -15.46 1.87
N PHE A 154 20.51 -16.37 1.73
CA PHE A 154 21.71 -16.40 2.57
C PHE A 154 22.57 -15.15 2.36
N THR A 155 22.85 -14.78 1.12
CA THR A 155 23.61 -13.58 0.76
C THR A 155 22.99 -12.31 1.34
N ARG A 156 21.66 -12.13 1.23
CA ARG A 156 20.95 -11.01 1.88
C ARG A 156 21.17 -10.99 3.38
N LYS A 157 21.04 -12.13 4.06
CA LYS A 157 21.26 -12.23 5.50
C LYS A 157 22.70 -11.88 5.89
N VAL A 158 23.68 -12.32 5.10
CA VAL A 158 25.09 -11.98 5.30
C VAL A 158 25.32 -10.48 5.13
N ILE A 159 24.80 -9.88 4.05
CA ILE A 159 24.91 -8.43 3.79
C ILE A 159 24.25 -7.63 4.91
N GLU A 160 23.04 -7.99 5.33
CA GLU A 160 22.32 -7.32 6.43
C GLU A 160 23.08 -7.42 7.74
N THR A 161 23.65 -8.59 8.04
CA THR A 161 24.47 -8.81 9.25
C THR A 161 25.75 -7.96 9.21
N ALA A 162 26.44 -7.95 8.07
CA ALA A 162 27.66 -7.18 7.87
C ALA A 162 27.41 -5.67 7.86
N ALA A 163 26.25 -5.22 7.38
CA ALA A 163 25.84 -3.82 7.34
C ALA A 163 25.28 -3.31 8.68
N ARG A 164 24.95 -4.20 9.63
CA ARG A 164 24.36 -3.84 10.93
C ARG A 164 25.16 -2.80 11.75
N PRO A 165 26.51 -2.79 11.74
CA PRO A 165 27.29 -1.74 12.42
C PRO A 165 27.22 -0.38 11.72
N LEU A 166 26.89 -0.36 10.42
CA LEU A 166 26.86 0.85 9.60
C LEU A 166 25.46 1.48 9.67
N ARG A 167 25.36 2.59 10.40
CA ARG A 167 24.10 3.36 10.44
C ARG A 167 23.68 3.78 9.03
N HIS A 168 22.37 3.80 8.81
CA HIS A 168 21.80 4.39 7.61
C HIS A 168 21.93 5.93 7.72
N PRO A 169 22.51 6.62 6.73
CA PRO A 169 22.58 8.09 6.77
C PRO A 169 21.16 8.65 6.68
N ARG A 170 20.84 9.64 7.53
CA ARG A 170 19.56 10.36 7.45
C ARG A 170 19.59 11.37 6.30
N LEU A 171 18.44 11.57 5.66
CA LEU A 171 18.24 12.66 4.72
C LEU A 171 18.25 13.99 5.49
N ARG A 172 18.97 14.98 4.99
CA ARG A 172 19.04 16.29 5.64
C ARG A 172 17.77 17.07 5.35
N HIS A 173 17.28 17.81 6.34
CA HIS A 173 16.08 18.67 6.21
C HIS A 173 14.80 17.94 5.76
N PHE A 174 14.70 16.65 6.07
CA PHE A 174 13.56 15.81 5.72
C PHE A 174 13.13 15.00 6.94
N THR A 175 11.89 15.21 7.38
CA THR A 175 11.37 14.50 8.54
C THR A 175 10.76 13.17 8.11
N PRO A 176 11.27 12.02 8.57
CA PRO A 176 10.66 10.73 8.26
C PRO A 176 9.38 10.53 9.07
N PHE A 177 8.34 10.11 8.37
CA PHE A 177 7.01 9.82 8.89
C PHE A 177 6.63 8.37 8.61
N HIS A 178 5.86 7.76 9.52
CA HIS A 178 5.42 6.37 9.42
C HIS A 178 3.91 6.27 9.60
N GLY A 179 3.23 5.45 8.79
CA GLY A 179 1.78 5.31 8.82
C GLY A 179 1.30 3.95 8.32
N SER A 180 0.07 3.92 7.83
CA SER A 180 -0.52 2.70 7.24
C SER A 180 -0.14 2.61 5.76
N ALA A 181 0.11 1.41 5.24
CA ALA A 181 0.30 1.22 3.80
C ALA A 181 -0.90 1.68 2.94
N TYR A 182 -2.06 1.95 3.56
CA TYR A 182 -3.29 2.34 2.88
C TYR A 182 -3.67 3.80 3.17
N TRP A 183 -3.97 4.54 2.11
CA TRP A 183 -4.32 5.95 2.14
C TRP A 183 -5.30 6.30 1.01
N ALA A 184 -5.94 7.46 1.12
CA ALA A 184 -6.71 8.07 0.04
C ALA A 184 -6.32 9.55 -0.05
N ILE A 185 -5.75 9.97 -1.18
CA ILE A 185 -5.25 11.34 -1.36
C ILE A 185 -5.91 11.98 -2.58
N THR A 186 -5.96 13.31 -2.62
CA THR A 186 -6.48 14.04 -3.78
C THR A 186 -5.57 13.85 -4.99
N ARG A 187 -6.08 14.13 -6.19
CA ARG A 187 -5.28 14.10 -7.41
C ARG A 187 -4.13 15.10 -7.37
N GLU A 188 -4.33 16.28 -6.78
CA GLU A 188 -3.29 17.31 -6.64
C GLU A 188 -2.17 16.81 -5.72
N CYS A 189 -2.53 16.18 -4.60
CA CYS A 189 -1.55 15.59 -3.69
C CYS A 189 -0.79 14.44 -4.37
N ALA A 190 -1.48 13.57 -5.11
CA ALA A 190 -0.87 12.50 -5.88
C ALA A 190 0.08 13.02 -6.97
N SER A 191 -0.31 14.09 -7.67
CA SER A 191 0.51 14.73 -8.70
C SER A 191 1.78 15.32 -8.08
N TRP A 192 1.65 16.03 -6.95
CA TRP A 192 2.80 16.53 -6.20
C TRP A 192 3.75 15.41 -5.76
N VAL A 193 3.20 14.28 -5.27
CA VAL A 193 4.00 13.11 -4.91
C VAL A 193 4.81 12.63 -6.11
N MET A 194 4.21 12.58 -7.29
CA MET A 194 4.91 12.16 -8.52
C MET A 194 5.94 13.19 -8.99
N ASP A 195 5.66 14.49 -8.86
CA ASP A 195 6.64 15.55 -9.15
C ASP A 195 7.88 15.43 -8.25
N VAL A 196 7.69 15.16 -6.96
CA VAL A 196 8.79 14.90 -6.02
C VAL A 196 9.54 13.64 -6.42
N VAL A 197 8.85 12.56 -6.76
CA VAL A 197 9.45 11.29 -7.22
C VAL A 197 10.32 11.50 -8.46
N ASP A 198 9.89 12.31 -9.41
CA ASP A 198 10.60 12.54 -10.67
C ASP A 198 11.69 13.61 -10.57
N SER A 199 11.73 14.36 -9.46
CA SER A 199 12.78 15.35 -9.15
C SER A 199 14.15 14.72 -8.82
N PRO A 200 15.25 15.50 -8.85
CA PRO A 200 16.55 15.05 -8.34
C PRO A 200 16.51 14.59 -6.88
N PHE A 201 15.69 15.23 -6.04
CA PHE A 201 15.51 14.84 -4.65
C PHE A 201 14.79 13.48 -4.54
N GLY A 202 13.84 13.19 -5.43
CA GLY A 202 13.19 11.88 -5.53
C GLY A 202 14.18 10.73 -5.74
N LYS A 203 15.25 10.95 -6.53
CA LYS A 203 16.32 9.96 -6.71
C LYS A 203 17.11 9.70 -5.43
N GLU A 204 17.37 10.75 -4.65
CA GLU A 204 18.00 10.62 -3.33
C GLU A 204 17.08 9.85 -2.36
N LEU A 205 15.78 10.19 -2.37
CA LEU A 205 14.75 9.57 -1.57
C LEU A 205 14.62 8.06 -1.86
N ASP A 206 14.65 7.68 -3.14
CA ASP A 206 14.64 6.28 -3.58
C ASP A 206 15.87 5.53 -3.10
N GLY A 207 17.06 6.14 -3.24
CA GLY A 207 18.31 5.57 -2.76
C GLY A 207 18.31 5.33 -1.24
N TYR A 208 17.67 6.23 -0.50
CA TYR A 208 17.47 6.12 0.95
C TYR A 208 16.48 5.00 1.29
N TYR A 209 15.24 5.07 0.80
CA TYR A 209 14.18 4.12 1.16
C TYR A 209 14.37 2.71 0.59
N ARG A 210 15.26 2.51 -0.39
CA ARG A 210 15.67 1.18 -0.86
C ARG A 210 16.29 0.32 0.24
N ARG A 211 16.82 0.94 1.30
CA ARG A 211 17.50 0.28 2.40
C ARG A 211 16.80 0.44 3.75
N VAL A 212 15.54 0.86 3.73
CA VAL A 212 14.68 1.01 4.91
C VAL A 212 13.74 -0.19 5.01
N PHE A 213 13.35 -0.57 6.23
CA PHE A 213 12.35 -1.64 6.43
C PHE A 213 10.93 -1.07 6.30
N ALA A 214 10.06 -1.76 5.56
CA ALA A 214 8.66 -1.36 5.36
C ALA A 214 8.53 0.07 4.81
N SER A 215 9.24 0.33 3.70
CA SER A 215 9.30 1.64 3.07
C SER A 215 7.95 2.12 2.55
N ASP A 216 7.03 1.22 2.19
CA ASP A 216 5.65 1.55 1.81
C ASP A 216 4.87 2.22 2.95
N GLU A 217 5.16 1.87 4.20
CA GLU A 217 4.58 2.48 5.40
C GLU A 217 5.25 3.83 5.77
N GLN A 218 6.18 4.35 4.94
CA GLN A 218 6.95 5.56 5.27
C GLN A 218 7.10 6.54 4.11
N TYR A 219 7.40 6.04 2.91
CA TYR A 219 7.81 6.82 1.74
C TYR A 219 6.78 7.92 1.40
N PHE A 220 5.53 7.52 1.14
CA PHE A 220 4.46 8.45 0.76
C PHE A 220 4.08 9.38 1.92
N HIS A 221 4.00 8.86 3.14
CA HIS A 221 3.75 9.65 4.35
C HIS A 221 4.80 10.74 4.53
N SER A 222 6.06 10.42 4.26
CA SER A 222 7.16 11.36 4.42
C SER A 222 7.16 12.43 3.34
N ILE A 223 6.80 12.09 2.10
CA ILE A 223 6.60 13.12 1.06
C ILE A 223 5.44 14.04 1.45
N VAL A 224 4.28 13.49 1.79
CA VAL A 224 3.10 14.31 2.14
C VAL A 224 3.36 15.17 3.38
N GLY A 225 3.94 14.59 4.43
CA GLY A 225 4.21 15.29 5.69
C GLY A 225 5.25 16.41 5.59
N ASN A 226 6.08 16.43 4.54
CA ASN A 226 7.01 17.52 4.25
C ASN A 226 6.54 18.41 3.07
N SER A 227 5.25 18.32 2.68
CA SER A 227 4.67 19.08 1.56
C SER A 227 3.64 20.12 2.03
N PRO A 228 3.21 21.04 1.15
CA PRO A 228 2.07 21.92 1.42
C PRO A 228 0.77 21.18 1.74
N PHE A 229 0.61 19.93 1.30
CA PHE A 229 -0.58 19.11 1.57
C PHE A 229 -0.67 18.61 3.03
N ALA A 230 0.38 18.79 3.83
CA ALA A 230 0.39 18.38 5.23
C ALA A 230 -0.68 19.10 6.06
N SER A 231 -1.03 20.36 5.72
CA SER A 231 -2.08 21.11 6.43
C SER A 231 -3.48 20.55 6.15
N ASN A 232 -3.68 19.99 4.96
CA ASN A 232 -4.94 19.42 4.50
C ASN A 232 -4.85 17.89 4.50
N ALA A 233 -4.17 17.29 5.47
CA ALA A 233 -4.11 15.85 5.66
C ALA A 233 -4.68 15.49 7.03
N THR A 234 -5.22 14.27 7.16
CA THR A 234 -5.55 13.71 8.48
C THR A 234 -4.31 13.62 9.37
N GLY A 235 -3.12 13.56 8.77
CA GLY A 235 -1.92 14.23 9.27
C GLY A 235 -1.25 13.54 10.44
N ILE A 236 -0.54 14.36 11.23
CA ILE A 236 0.27 13.88 12.37
C ILE A 236 -0.65 13.38 13.48
N MET A 237 -0.39 12.17 13.95
CA MET A 237 -1.01 11.57 15.14
C MET A 237 0.04 11.30 16.23
N PRO A 238 -0.37 11.22 17.51
CA PRO A 238 0.53 10.78 18.57
C PRO A 238 0.94 9.32 18.38
N TYR A 239 2.12 8.96 18.87
CA TYR A 239 2.56 7.57 18.89
C TYR A 239 1.90 6.80 20.05
N GLU A 240 0.99 5.89 19.72
CA GLU A 240 0.21 5.09 20.68
C GLU A 240 0.68 3.63 20.79
N GLY A 241 1.87 3.32 20.29
CA GLY A 241 2.46 1.98 20.34
C GLY A 241 2.61 1.32 18.96
N ARG A 242 2.81 -0.01 18.98
CA ARG A 242 3.10 -0.77 17.76
C ARG A 242 1.83 -1.09 16.98
N GLY A 243 1.96 -1.11 15.65
CA GLY A 243 0.95 -1.61 14.71
C GLY A 243 0.40 -0.53 13.79
N THR A 244 0.63 -0.70 12.50
CA THR A 244 0.22 0.26 11.45
C THR A 244 -1.29 0.30 11.20
N TYR A 245 -2.05 -0.67 11.73
CA TYR A 245 -3.51 -0.63 11.75
C TYR A 245 -4.08 0.60 12.48
N ARG A 246 -3.35 1.16 13.46
CA ARG A 246 -3.75 2.36 14.21
C ARG A 246 -3.79 3.61 13.34
N ALA A 247 -2.90 3.67 12.34
CA ALA A 247 -2.83 4.76 11.39
C ALA A 247 -3.78 4.59 10.18
N ALA A 248 -4.51 3.47 10.08
CA ALA A 248 -5.41 3.23 8.95
C ALA A 248 -6.61 4.19 8.99
N ASN A 249 -6.74 5.03 7.96
CA ASN A 249 -7.86 5.97 7.85
C ASN A 249 -9.18 5.25 7.58
N LEU A 250 -9.22 4.48 6.50
CA LEU A 250 -10.45 3.92 5.93
C LEU A 250 -10.59 2.40 6.11
N HIS A 251 -9.54 1.73 6.61
CA HIS A 251 -9.50 0.27 6.71
C HIS A 251 -9.70 -0.21 8.15
N LEU A 252 -10.56 -1.21 8.31
CA LEU A 252 -10.59 -2.12 9.45
C LEU A 252 -9.52 -3.18 9.22
N ILE A 253 -8.47 -3.15 10.04
CA ILE A 253 -7.37 -4.10 9.99
C ILE A 253 -7.25 -4.74 11.37
N ASP A 254 -7.17 -6.07 11.39
CA ASP A 254 -6.96 -6.79 12.65
C ASP A 254 -5.55 -6.53 13.23
N PRO A 255 -5.40 -6.32 14.55
CA PRO A 255 -4.10 -6.06 15.17
C PRO A 255 -3.02 -7.11 14.92
N THR A 256 -3.41 -8.36 14.63
CA THR A 256 -2.47 -9.43 14.30
C THR A 256 -1.83 -9.26 12.93
N LEU A 257 -2.43 -8.46 12.04
CA LEU A 257 -2.09 -8.29 10.61
C LEU A 257 -2.12 -9.59 9.78
N ALA A 258 -2.50 -10.70 10.39
CA ALA A 258 -2.46 -12.04 9.82
C ALA A 258 -3.86 -12.68 9.68
N LYS A 259 -4.86 -12.16 10.41
CA LYS A 259 -6.24 -12.64 10.36
C LYS A 259 -6.86 -12.50 8.96
N TRP A 260 -7.50 -13.57 8.51
CA TRP A 260 -8.53 -13.56 7.47
C TRP A 260 -9.89 -13.47 8.16
N PHE A 261 -10.71 -12.53 7.72
CA PHE A 261 -12.05 -12.33 8.29
C PHE A 261 -13.01 -13.38 7.72
N GLU A 262 -13.86 -13.93 8.59
CA GLU A 262 -14.84 -14.96 8.29
C GLU A 262 -16.24 -14.50 8.70
N ILE A 263 -17.28 -15.29 8.43
CA ILE A 263 -18.67 -14.94 8.76
C ILE A 263 -18.88 -14.66 10.25
N SER A 264 -18.08 -15.29 11.11
CA SER A 264 -18.09 -15.05 12.56
C SER A 264 -17.67 -13.63 12.96
N ASP A 265 -17.02 -12.88 12.07
CA ASP A 265 -16.61 -11.49 12.29
C ASP A 265 -17.63 -10.47 11.75
N LEU A 266 -18.78 -10.91 11.22
CA LEU A 266 -19.76 -10.03 10.57
C LEU A 266 -20.21 -8.89 11.50
N GLU A 267 -20.53 -9.19 12.77
CA GLU A 267 -20.95 -8.17 13.75
C GLU A 267 -19.88 -7.07 13.90
N ARG A 268 -18.62 -7.46 14.08
CA ARG A 268 -17.48 -6.54 14.18
C ARG A 268 -17.30 -5.69 12.91
N ILE A 269 -17.60 -6.24 11.74
CA ILE A 269 -17.53 -5.52 10.47
C ILE A 269 -18.67 -4.52 10.36
N SER A 270 -19.91 -4.93 10.67
CA SER A 270 -21.11 -4.09 10.59
C SER A 270 -21.07 -2.92 11.57
N GLU A 271 -20.46 -3.08 12.74
CA GLU A 271 -20.26 -2.00 13.71
C GLU A 271 -19.14 -1.01 13.31
N SER A 272 -18.33 -1.36 12.31
CA SER A 272 -17.16 -0.58 11.94
C SER A 272 -17.54 0.73 11.25
N LYS A 273 -16.93 1.84 11.68
CA LYS A 273 -17.02 3.13 10.97
C LYS A 273 -16.09 3.21 9.74
N LYS A 274 -15.36 2.13 9.45
CA LYS A 274 -14.43 2.05 8.32
C LYS A 274 -15.18 1.70 7.03
N TYR A 275 -14.52 1.88 5.89
CA TYR A 275 -15.09 1.65 4.56
C TYR A 275 -14.58 0.36 3.92
N PHE A 276 -13.43 -0.13 4.37
CA PHE A 276 -12.82 -1.36 3.87
C PHE A 276 -12.48 -2.29 5.03
N VAL A 277 -12.56 -3.60 4.81
CA VAL A 277 -11.97 -4.62 5.68
C VAL A 277 -10.72 -5.20 5.02
N ARG A 278 -9.74 -5.57 5.84
CA ARG A 278 -8.56 -6.32 5.43
C ARG A 278 -8.12 -7.28 6.55
N LYS A 279 -7.90 -8.58 6.29
CA LYS A 279 -7.81 -9.26 4.99
C LYS A 279 -9.00 -10.19 4.74
N VAL A 280 -9.43 -10.30 3.48
CA VAL A 280 -10.44 -11.26 3.01
C VAL A 280 -9.97 -11.94 1.72
N ARG A 281 -10.43 -13.17 1.47
CA ARG A 281 -10.07 -13.98 0.30
C ARG A 281 -11.18 -14.97 -0.09
N THR A 282 -11.11 -15.48 -1.32
CA THR A 282 -11.88 -16.65 -1.74
C THR A 282 -11.63 -17.83 -0.80
N GLY A 283 -12.70 -18.52 -0.40
CA GLY A 283 -12.63 -19.63 0.55
C GLY A 283 -13.06 -19.18 1.93
N ASP A 284 -12.10 -18.73 2.77
CA ASP A 284 -12.35 -18.33 4.16
C ASP A 284 -13.46 -17.27 4.29
N SER A 285 -13.48 -16.28 3.39
CA SER A 285 -14.36 -15.12 3.51
C SER A 285 -15.61 -15.21 2.63
N THR A 286 -15.81 -16.27 1.85
CA THR A 286 -16.86 -16.32 0.81
C THR A 286 -18.24 -15.97 1.37
N THR A 287 -18.70 -16.68 2.41
CA THR A 287 -20.02 -16.43 3.03
C THR A 287 -20.12 -15.04 3.64
N LEU A 288 -19.04 -14.53 4.25
CA LEU A 288 -19.00 -13.17 4.79
C LEU A 288 -19.22 -12.14 3.68
N LEU A 289 -18.51 -12.29 2.56
CA LEU A 289 -18.62 -11.37 1.44
C LEU A 289 -20.00 -11.46 0.77
N ASP A 290 -20.59 -12.65 0.69
CA ASP A 290 -21.95 -12.83 0.16
C ASP A 290 -22.96 -12.05 1.00
N THR A 291 -22.86 -12.13 2.33
CA THR A 291 -23.71 -11.34 3.23
C THR A 291 -23.47 -9.83 3.12
N ILE A 292 -22.23 -9.40 2.90
CA ILE A 292 -21.92 -7.97 2.70
C ILE A 292 -22.54 -7.46 1.38
N ASP A 293 -22.41 -8.22 0.29
CA ASP A 293 -22.97 -7.84 -1.01
C ASP A 293 -24.51 -7.82 -1.01
N GLU A 294 -25.15 -8.66 -0.19
CA GLU A 294 -26.61 -8.62 0.00
C GLU A 294 -27.07 -7.40 0.82
N SER A 295 -26.14 -6.74 1.53
CA SER A 295 -26.47 -5.62 2.42
C SER A 295 -26.57 -4.27 1.69
N PHE A 296 -26.07 -4.14 0.46
CA PHE A 296 -26.21 -2.93 -0.35
C PHE A 296 -25.99 -3.13 -1.86
#